data_AF-A0A1C7HRA1-F1
#
_entry.id   AF-A0A1C7HRA1-F1
#
_cell.length_a   1.000
_cell.length_b   1.000
_cell.length_c   1.000
_cell.angle_alpha   90.00
_cell.angle_beta   90.00
_cell.angle_gamma   90.00
#
_symmetry.space_group_name_H-M   'P 1'
#
loop_
_entity.id
_entity.type
_entity.pdbx_description
1 polymer ?
#
loop_
_entity_poly.entity_id
_entity_poly.type
_entity_poly.pdbx_seq_one_letter_code
_entity_poly.pdbx_strand_id
1 'polypeptide(L)' 'MKHTVRLQEEISKHVSARKHITTQIEYFCDSEEDTKHLTQNITEVLTKHLGDSRLAKITYDYHPAEKKVEVVIIEHQ' A
#
# COMPACT_ATOMS: atom_id res chain seq x y z
N MET A 1 7.21 9.27 -36.17
CA MET A 1 6.88 8.27 -35.13
C MET A 1 7.34 8.85 -33.80
N LYS A 2 6.44 9.02 -32.81
CA LYS A 2 6.86 9.50 -31.47
C LYS A 2 7.61 8.35 -30.78
N HIS A 3 8.90 8.53 -30.53
CA HIS A 3 9.65 7.67 -29.64
C HIS A 3 9.12 7.91 -28.22
N THR A 4 8.18 7.08 -27.79
CA THR A 4 7.78 7.06 -26.38
C THR A 4 8.93 6.42 -25.61
N VAL A 5 9.75 7.26 -24.99
CA VAL A 5 10.82 6.80 -24.10
C VAL A 5 10.17 6.04 -22.94
N ARG A 6 10.55 4.77 -22.77
CA ARG A 6 10.14 3.98 -21.61
C ARG A 6 11.11 4.27 -20.47
N LEU A 7 10.79 5.28 -19.67
CA LEU A 7 11.63 5.76 -18.57
C LEU A 7 12.12 4.62 -17.65
N GLN A 8 11.27 3.61 -17.40
CA GLN A 8 11.65 2.43 -16.63
C GLN A 8 12.86 1.69 -17.24
N GLU A 9 12.84 1.44 -18.55
CA GLU A 9 13.91 0.74 -19.26
C GLU A 9 15.21 1.55 -19.27
N GLU A 10 15.13 2.88 -19.18
CA GLU A 10 16.30 3.76 -19.08
C GLU A 10 16.89 3.83 -17.67
N ILE A 11 16.02 3.90 -16.66
CA ILE A 11 16.43 3.95 -15.25
C ILE A 11 17.05 2.61 -14.82
N SER A 12 16.55 1.48 -15.34
CA SER A 12 16.98 0.14 -14.94
C SER A 12 18.07 -0.49 -15.83
N LYS A 13 18.71 0.25 -16.76
CA LYS A 13 19.66 -0.33 -17.76
C LYS A 13 20.80 -1.16 -17.15
N HIS A 14 21.16 -0.91 -15.89
CA HIS A 14 22.30 -1.55 -15.21
C HIS A 14 21.95 -2.15 -13.85
N VAL A 15 20.67 -2.19 -13.49
CA VAL A 15 20.21 -2.70 -12.19
C VAL A 15 18.97 -3.55 -12.35
N SER A 16 18.79 -4.53 -11.48
CA SER A 16 17.54 -5.28 -11.43
C SER A 16 16.41 -4.39 -10.90
N ALA A 17 15.27 -4.41 -11.61
CA ALA A 17 14.05 -3.73 -11.16
C ALA A 17 13.00 -4.78 -10.81
N ARG A 18 12.26 -4.53 -9.73
CA ARG A 18 11.04 -5.28 -9.40
C ARG A 18 9.86 -4.34 -9.47
N LYS A 19 8.78 -4.83 -10.08
CA LYS A 19 7.54 -4.08 -10.16
C LYS A 19 6.65 -4.48 -8.98
N HIS A 20 6.03 -3.47 -8.38
CA HIS A 20 5.05 -3.65 -7.32
C HIS A 20 3.77 -2.94 -7.73
N ILE A 21 2.64 -3.48 -7.29
CA ILE A 21 1.36 -2.77 -7.33
C ILE A 21 1.22 -2.06 -5.99
N THR A 22 0.88 -0.77 -6.04
CA THR A 22 0.57 0.03 -4.85
C THR A 22 -0.88 0.45 -4.92
N THR A 23 -1.63 0.08 -3.89
CA THR A 23 -3.02 0.48 -3.71
C THR A 23 -3.08 1.37 -2.47
N GLN A 24 -3.50 2.62 -2.66
CA GLN A 24 -3.74 3.58 -1.58
C GLN A 24 -5.25 3.72 -1.39
N ILE A 25 -5.70 3.59 -0.14
CA ILE A 25 -7.09 3.66 0.25
C ILE A 25 -7.20 4.61 1.44
N GLU A 26 -8.09 5.59 1.34
CA GLU A 26 -8.42 6.48 2.44
C GLU A 26 -9.73 6.03 3.09
N TYR A 27 -9.70 5.80 4.39
CA TYR A 27 -10.87 5.48 5.21
C TYR A 27 -11.20 6.68 6.08
N PHE A 28 -12.45 7.13 6.06
CA PHE A 28 -12.93 8.21 6.91
C PHE A 28 -13.66 7.59 8.12
N CYS A 29 -13.14 7.84 9.31
CA CYS A 29 -13.59 7.29 10.59
C CYS A 29 -14.33 8.37 11.39
N ASP A 30 -15.65 8.30 11.47
CA ASP A 30 -16.45 9.31 12.15
C ASP A 30 -16.26 9.31 13.68
N SER A 31 -15.84 8.17 14.23
CA SER A 31 -15.60 7.93 15.65
C SER A 31 -14.24 7.28 15.95
N GLU A 32 -13.81 7.33 17.20
CA GLU A 32 -12.63 6.59 17.68
C GLU A 32 -12.82 5.07 17.59
N GLU A 33 -14.07 4.60 17.67
CA GLU A 33 -14.42 3.18 17.56
C GLU A 33 -14.16 2.67 16.14
N ASP A 34 -14.50 3.47 15.12
CA ASP A 34 -14.21 3.14 13.71
C ASP A 34 -12.72 2.97 13.46
N THR A 35 -11.90 3.88 14.03
CA THR A 35 -10.44 3.79 13.93
C THR A 35 -9.91 2.52 14.60
N LYS A 36 -10.42 2.16 15.79
CA LYS A 36 -10.03 0.92 16.49
C LYS A 36 -10.39 -0.33 15.69
N HIS A 37 -11.62 -0.39 15.16
CA HIS A 37 -12.05 -1.51 14.32
C HIS A 37 -11.19 -1.64 13.05
N LEU A 38 -10.87 -0.52 12.40
CA LEU A 38 -10.03 -0.54 11.21
C LEU A 38 -8.60 -1.02 11.52
N THR A 39 -7.96 -0.50 12.57
CA THR A 39 -6.63 -0.95 13.01
C THR A 39 -6.62 -2.43 13.36
N GLN A 40 -7.67 -2.93 14.03
CA GLN A 40 -7.80 -4.35 14.34
C GLN A 40 -7.93 -5.21 13.07
N ASN A 41 -8.78 -4.81 12.13
CA ASN A 41 -8.95 -5.51 10.86
C ASN A 41 -7.66 -5.56 10.03
N ILE A 42 -6.92 -4.45 9.95
CA ILE A 42 -5.61 -4.39 9.27
C ILE A 42 -4.62 -5.36 9.93
N THR A 43 -4.57 -5.38 11.26
CA THR A 43 -3.70 -6.27 12.02
C THR A 43 -4.07 -7.74 11.79
N GLU A 44 -5.36 -8.07 11.77
CA GLU A 44 -5.83 -9.43 11.48
C GLU A 44 -5.46 -9.89 10.08
N VAL A 45 -5.64 -9.03 9.07
CA VAL A 45 -5.26 -9.34 7.68
C VAL A 45 -3.76 -9.54 7.59
N LEU A 46 -2.96 -8.63 8.16
CA LEU A 46 -1.51 -8.78 8.21
C LEU A 46 -1.11 -10.11 8.84
N THR A 47 -1.74 -10.50 9.94
CA THR A 47 -1.44 -11.74 10.67
C THR A 47 -1.84 -12.98 9.87
N LYS A 48 -3.02 -12.98 9.24
CA LYS A 48 -3.54 -14.10 8.43
C LYS A 48 -2.69 -14.34 7.18
N HIS A 49 -2.07 -13.29 6.64
CA HIS A 49 -1.24 -13.35 5.44
C HIS A 49 0.27 -13.32 5.74
N LEU A 50 0.67 -13.56 6.99
CA LEU A 50 2.08 -13.76 7.34
C LEU A 50 2.64 -14.95 6.54
N GLY A 51 3.48 -14.65 5.55
CA GLY A 51 4.10 -15.64 4.67
C GLY A 51 3.48 -15.74 3.27
N ASP A 52 2.45 -14.96 2.93
CA ASP A 52 2.04 -14.82 1.53
C ASP A 52 3.12 -14.04 0.77
N SER A 53 3.82 -14.72 -0.15
CA SER A 53 4.89 -14.13 -0.96
C SER A 53 4.41 -13.05 -1.92
N ARG A 54 3.10 -12.86 -2.08
CA ARG A 54 2.51 -11.80 -2.90
C ARG A 54 2.34 -10.50 -2.13
N LEU A 55 2.18 -10.55 -0.80
CA LEU A 55 2.03 -9.35 0.02
C LEU A 55 3.40 -8.84 0.45
N ALA A 56 3.82 -7.69 -0.08
CA ALA A 56 5.12 -7.12 0.25
C ALA A 56 5.05 -6.27 1.53
N LYS A 57 4.03 -5.43 1.65
CA LYS A 57 3.89 -4.48 2.77
C LYS A 57 2.44 -3.97 2.89
N ILE A 58 1.99 -3.73 4.11
CA ILE A 58 0.86 -2.83 4.39
C ILE A 58 1.35 -1.77 5.38
N THR A 59 1.06 -0.50 5.11
CA THR A 59 1.24 0.59 6.07
C THR A 59 -0.10 1.27 6.31
N TYR A 60 -0.31 1.78 7.51
CA TYR A 60 -1.45 2.62 7.84
C TYR A 60 -0.96 3.85 8.59
N ASP A 61 -1.56 5.00 8.31
CA ASP A 61 -1.33 6.26 9.00
C ASP A 61 -2.68 6.87 9.41
N TYR A 62 -2.78 7.33 10.65
CA TYR A 62 -4.00 7.94 11.17
C TYR A 62 -3.81 9.45 11.27
N HIS A 63 -4.73 10.18 10.65
CA HIS A 63 -4.81 11.64 10.62
C HIS A 63 -6.03 12.10 11.45
N PRO A 64 -5.87 12.39 12.75
CA PRO A 64 -6.99 12.72 13.64
C PRO A 64 -7.73 13.99 13.21
N ALA A 65 -7.02 14.98 12.69
CA ALA A 65 -7.58 16.26 12.25
C ALA A 65 -8.57 16.10 11.07
N GLU A 66 -8.33 15.11 10.22
CA GLU A 66 -9.16 14.80 9.05
C GLU A 66 -10.10 13.62 9.31
N LYS A 67 -10.07 13.03 10.52
CA LYS A 67 -10.79 11.79 10.85
C LYS A 67 -10.50 10.70 9.81
N LYS A 68 -9.25 10.57 9.37
CA LYS A 68 -8.88 9.76 8.21
C LYS A 68 -7.80 8.76 8.56
N VAL A 69 -7.90 7.53 8.07
CA VAL A 69 -6.82 6.55 8.06
C VAL A 69 -6.43 6.29 6.61
N GLU A 70 -5.19 6.60 6.27
CA GLU A 70 -4.62 6.21 4.98
C GLU A 70 -4.00 4.82 5.10
N VAL A 71 -4.36 3.90 4.21
CA VAL A 71 -3.78 2.57 4.11
C VAL A 71 -3.12 2.41 2.76
N VAL A 72 -1.84 2.02 2.77
CA VAL A 72 -1.08 1.70 1.56
C VAL A 72 -0.73 0.23 1.56
N ILE A 73 -1.18 -0.48 0.54
CA ILE A 73 -0.93 -1.90 0.32
C ILE A 73 0.04 -2.02 -0.86
N ILE A 74 1.14 -2.75 -0.65
CA ILE A 74 2.14 -3.03 -1.66
C ILE A 74 2.16 -4.54 -1.91
N GLU A 75 1.91 -4.93 -3.15
CA GLU A 75 1.91 -6.32 -3.59
C GLU A 75 3.04 -6.55 -4.61
N HIS A 76 3.63 -7.74 -4.57
CA HIS A 76 4.52 -8.22 -5.61
C HIS A 76 3.71 -8.58 -6.86
N GLN A 77 4.19 -8.16 -8.03
CA GLN A 77 3.58 -8.51 -9.31
C GLN A 77 4.20 -9.77 -9.92
#